data_AF-A0A2K3JH74-F1
#
_entry.id   AF-A0A2K3JH74-F1
#
_cell.length_a   1.000
_cell.length_b   1.000
_cell.length_c   1.000
_cell.angle_alpha   90.00
_cell.angle_beta   90.00
_cell.angle_gamma   90.00
#
_symmetry.space_group_name_H-M   'P 1'
#
loop_
_entity.id
_entity.type
_entity.pdbx_description
1 polymer ?
#
loop_
_entity_poly.entity_id
_entity_poly.type
_entity_poly.pdbx_seq_one_letter_code
_entity_poly.pdbx_strand_id
1 'polypeptide(L)'
;MAFIDRLEKNIAKLEKKIEKEQMRIAQLQAKCESKKITKAEFNLKKRHHDERVHAYSARIRVLQGGIVREKQHIEEKAEEKEKKKEDKEKKKEKKGKKEKEGEPEGDSEEKTEEEVQ
;
A
#
# COMPACT_ATOMS: atom_id res chain seq x y z
N MET A 1 -6.85 -2.81 -5.54
CA MET A 1 -5.87 -1.75 -5.86
C MET A 1 -6.49 -0.43 -6.38
N ALA A 2 -7.82 -0.31 -6.58
CA ALA A 2 -8.46 0.86 -7.20
C ALA A 2 -8.17 2.25 -6.58
N PHE A 3 -7.70 2.33 -5.33
CA PHE A 3 -7.25 3.60 -4.75
C PHE A 3 -5.86 4.01 -5.26
N ILE A 4 -4.91 3.07 -5.32
CA ILE A 4 -3.58 3.30 -5.87
C ILE A 4 -3.67 3.72 -7.34
N ASP A 5 -4.49 3.02 -8.13
CA ASP A 5 -4.69 3.35 -9.56
C ASP A 5 -5.22 4.79 -9.76
N ARG A 6 -6.05 5.29 -8.83
CA ARG A 6 -6.54 6.67 -8.84
C ARG A 6 -5.43 7.67 -8.50
N LEU A 7 -4.56 7.35 -7.55
CA LEU A 7 -3.42 8.18 -7.20
C LEU A 7 -2.43 8.26 -8.37
N GLU A 8 -2.12 7.14 -9.01
CA GLU A 8 -1.23 7.06 -10.17
C GLU A 8 -1.78 7.87 -11.36
N LYS A 9 -3.09 7.74 -11.67
CA LYS A 9 -3.73 8.57 -12.70
C LYS A 9 -3.64 10.07 -12.40
N ASN A 10 -3.72 10.46 -11.13
CA ASN A 10 -3.58 11.86 -10.74
C ASN A 10 -2.14 12.35 -10.87
N ILE A 11 -1.16 11.53 -10.50
CA ILE A 11 0.26 11.83 -10.70
C ILE A 11 0.53 12.05 -12.20
N ALA A 12 0.11 11.12 -13.07
CA ALA A 12 0.30 11.24 -14.51
C ALA A 12 -0.32 12.53 -15.11
N LYS A 13 -1.48 12.96 -14.58
CA LYS A 13 -2.09 14.25 -14.98
C LYS A 13 -1.25 15.44 -14.55
N LEU A 14 -0.64 15.40 -13.37
CA LEU A 14 0.23 16.47 -12.88
C LEU A 14 1.56 16.50 -13.64
N GLU A 15 2.15 15.36 -13.97
CA GLU A 15 3.36 15.25 -14.79
C GLU A 15 3.15 15.88 -16.18
N LYS A 16 2.03 15.57 -16.84
CA LYS A 16 1.66 16.23 -18.11
C LYS A 16 1.48 17.74 -17.99
N LYS A 17 1.06 18.24 -16.82
CA LYS A 17 0.97 19.69 -16.57
C LYS A 17 2.36 20.30 -16.39
N ILE A 18 3.26 19.63 -15.67
CA ILE A 18 4.66 20.05 -15.50
C ILE A 18 5.34 20.16 -16.86
N GLU A 19 5.21 19.13 -17.70
CA GLU A 19 5.78 19.11 -19.06
C GLU A 19 5.31 20.31 -19.89
N LYS A 20 4.02 20.66 -19.82
CA LYS A 20 3.47 21.85 -20.48
C LYS A 20 4.05 23.16 -19.96
N GLU A 21 4.24 23.30 -18.66
CA GLU A 21 4.87 24.51 -18.10
C GLU A 21 6.35 24.60 -18.49
N GLN A 22 7.08 23.47 -18.50
CA GLN A 22 8.47 23.40 -18.94
C GLN A 22 8.61 23.77 -20.43
N MET A 23 7.72 23.29 -21.29
CA MET A 23 7.67 23.71 -22.70
C MET A 23 7.45 25.21 -22.85
N ARG A 24 6.58 25.82 -22.02
CA ARG A 24 6.37 27.28 -22.04
C ARG A 24 7.62 28.04 -21.61
N ILE A 25 8.35 27.56 -20.61
CA ILE A 25 9.64 28.15 -20.20
C ILE A 25 10.64 28.07 -21.35
N ALA A 26 10.77 26.93 -22.03
CA ALA A 26 11.65 26.78 -23.18
C ALA A 26 11.28 27.73 -24.33
N GLN A 27 9.98 27.90 -24.62
CA GLN A 27 9.51 28.87 -25.61
C GLN A 27 9.81 30.33 -25.21
N LEU A 28 9.66 30.67 -23.92
CA LEU A 28 10.03 31.99 -23.41
C LEU A 28 11.54 32.23 -23.52
N GLN A 29 12.34 31.20 -23.27
CA GLN A 29 13.79 31.27 -23.41
C GLN A 29 14.19 31.53 -24.85
N ALA A 30 13.63 30.78 -25.82
CA ALA A 30 13.86 31.02 -27.24
C ALA A 30 13.44 32.45 -27.69
N LYS A 31 12.35 33.00 -27.12
CA LYS A 31 11.95 34.41 -27.35
C LYS A 31 12.95 35.40 -26.77
N CYS A 32 13.55 35.12 -25.62
CA CYS A 32 14.57 35.95 -25.01
C CYS A 32 15.88 35.92 -25.81
N GLU A 33 16.30 34.74 -26.27
CA GLU A 33 17.49 34.54 -27.09
C GLU A 33 17.36 35.22 -28.46
N SER A 34 16.18 35.15 -29.07
CA SER A 34 15.86 35.88 -30.30
C SER A 34 15.59 37.38 -30.09
N LYS A 35 15.81 37.90 -28.88
CA LYS A 35 15.60 39.32 -28.48
C LYS A 35 14.18 39.84 -28.70
N LYS A 36 13.19 38.95 -28.82
CA LYS A 36 11.76 39.31 -28.93
C LYS A 36 11.16 39.78 -27.61
N ILE A 37 11.75 39.34 -26.49
CA ILE A 37 11.42 39.81 -25.14
C ILE A 37 12.71 40.16 -24.42
N THR A 38 12.62 41.04 -23.42
CA THR A 38 13.76 41.37 -22.57
C THR A 38 14.05 40.26 -21.56
N LYS A 39 15.28 40.25 -21.03
CA LYS A 39 15.66 39.34 -19.93
C LYS A 39 14.81 39.54 -18.67
N ALA A 40 14.41 40.78 -18.39
CA ALA A 40 13.56 41.10 -17.25
C ALA A 40 12.16 40.49 -17.41
N GLU A 41 11.52 40.64 -18.58
CA GLU A 41 10.23 40.04 -18.88
C GLU A 41 10.29 38.50 -18.88
N PHE A 42 11.39 37.93 -19.41
CA PHE A 42 11.64 36.50 -19.35
C PHE A 42 11.67 36.00 -17.91
N ASN A 43 12.47 36.63 -17.04
CA ASN A 43 12.59 36.22 -15.64
C ASN A 43 11.26 36.30 -14.88
N LEU A 44 10.49 37.37 -15.10
CA LEU A 44 9.19 37.55 -14.45
C LEU A 44 8.19 36.46 -14.86
N LYS A 45 8.11 36.15 -16.16
CA LYS A 45 7.23 35.10 -16.68
C LYS A 45 7.71 33.69 -16.28
N LYS A 46 9.02 33.44 -16.37
CA LYS A 46 9.64 32.18 -15.98
C LYS A 46 9.33 31.85 -14.52
N ARG A 47 9.46 32.82 -13.61
CA ARG A 47 9.14 32.63 -12.18
C ARG A 47 7.73 32.10 -11.96
N HIS A 48 6.73 32.64 -12.66
CA HIS A 48 5.34 32.17 -12.52
C HIS A 48 5.17 30.71 -12.98
N HIS A 49 5.84 30.32 -14.07
CA HIS A 49 5.83 28.94 -14.53
C HIS A 49 6.59 27.99 -13.58
N ASP A 50 7.74 28.43 -13.05
CA ASP A 50 8.52 27.67 -12.05
C ASP A 50 7.70 27.45 -10.77
N GLU A 51 7.02 28.47 -10.26
CA GLU A 51 6.13 28.36 -9.09
C GLU A 51 5.04 27.29 -9.31
N ARG A 52 4.44 27.24 -10.51
CA ARG A 52 3.46 26.21 -10.88
C ARG A 52 4.09 24.82 -10.95
N VAL A 53 5.28 24.70 -11.55
CA VAL A 53 6.04 23.44 -11.58
C VAL A 53 6.34 22.95 -10.17
N HIS A 54 6.81 23.84 -9.28
CA HIS A 54 7.08 23.49 -7.89
C HIS A 54 5.82 23.05 -7.14
N ALA A 55 4.70 23.75 -7.32
CA ALA A 55 3.43 23.37 -6.71
C ALA A 55 2.94 21.98 -7.16
N TYR A 56 3.02 21.69 -8.47
CA TYR A 56 2.66 20.37 -8.99
C TYR A 56 3.60 19.27 -8.50
N SER A 57 4.91 19.52 -8.50
CA SER A 57 5.91 18.58 -7.99
C SER A 57 5.72 18.27 -6.50
N ALA A 58 5.43 19.29 -5.68
CA ALA A 58 5.11 19.09 -4.27
C ALA A 58 3.86 18.22 -4.10
N ARG A 59 2.83 18.46 -4.91
CA ARG A 59 1.60 17.65 -4.88
C ARG A 59 1.85 16.20 -5.30
N ILE A 60 2.67 15.96 -6.33
CA ILE A 60 3.08 14.60 -6.75
C ILE A 60 3.75 13.88 -5.59
N ARG A 61 4.70 14.53 -4.89
CA ARG A 61 5.39 13.93 -3.74
C ARG A 61 4.42 13.49 -2.64
N VAL A 62 3.39 14.28 -2.35
CA VAL A 62 2.34 13.91 -1.38
C VAL A 62 1.56 12.69 -1.85
N LEU A 63 1.16 12.64 -3.13
CA LEU A 63 0.41 11.51 -3.68
C LEU A 63 1.26 10.22 -3.68
N GLN A 64 2.55 10.31 -4.01
CA GLN A 64 3.49 9.20 -3.93
C GLN A 64 3.60 8.66 -2.50
N GLY A 65 3.69 9.55 -1.50
CA GLY A 65 3.64 9.17 -0.09
C GLY A 65 2.34 8.45 0.29
N GLY A 66 1.21 8.87 -0.28
CA GLY A 66 -0.07 8.18 -0.11
C GLY A 66 -0.08 6.75 -0.67
N ILE A 67 0.55 6.53 -1.83
CA ILE A 67 0.70 5.19 -2.43
C ILE A 67 1.53 4.28 -1.51
N VAL A 68 2.66 4.77 -0.99
CA VAL A 68 3.54 3.99 -0.11
C VAL A 68 2.78 3.54 1.14
N ARG A 69 2.06 4.45 1.80
CA ARG A 69 1.26 4.11 2.99
C ARG A 69 0.16 3.11 2.71
N GLU A 70 -0.52 3.24 1.57
CA GLU A 70 -1.57 2.29 1.19
C GLU A 70 -1.00 0.89 0.94
N LYS A 71 0.18 0.79 0.30
CA LYS A 71 0.85 -0.50 0.09
C LYS A 71 1.22 -1.16 1.42
N GLN A 72 1.81 -0.42 2.34
CA GLN A 72 2.13 -0.91 3.70
C GLN A 72 0.90 -1.44 4.41
N HIS A 73 -0.22 -0.71 4.38
CA HIS A 73 -1.45 -1.13 5.02
C HIS A 73 -2.08 -2.38 4.38
N ILE A 74 -1.91 -2.58 3.07
CA ILE A 74 -2.33 -3.81 2.39
C ILE A 74 -1.48 -5.00 2.85
N GLU A 75 -0.17 -4.81 2.98
CA GLU A 75 0.78 -5.83 3.46
C GLU A 75 0.49 -6.21 4.92
N GLU A 76 0.35 -5.24 5.83
CA GLU A 76 0.00 -5.47 7.24
C GLU A 76 -1.30 -6.28 7.39
N LYS A 77 -2.33 -5.95 6.60
CA LYS A 77 -3.59 -6.68 6.59
C LYS A 77 -3.46 -8.10 6.06
N ALA A 78 -2.52 -8.36 5.15
CA ALA A 78 -2.25 -9.70 4.67
C ALA A 78 -1.58 -10.53 5.77
N GLU A 79 -0.56 -9.99 6.42
CA GLU A 79 0.12 -10.65 7.54
C GLU A 79 -0.81 -10.95 8.72
N GLU A 80 -1.68 -10.01 9.08
CA GLU A 80 -2.63 -10.22 10.17
C GLU A 80 -3.64 -11.34 9.85
N LYS A 81 -4.03 -11.46 8.58
CA LYS A 81 -4.90 -12.56 8.12
C LYS A 81 -4.18 -13.90 8.16
N GLU A 82 -2.89 -13.94 7.83
CA GLU A 82 -2.09 -15.17 7.92
C GLU A 82 -1.88 -15.61 9.36
N LYS A 83 -1.48 -14.70 10.25
CA LYS A 83 -1.38 -14.97 11.70
C LYS A 83 -2.69 -15.49 12.28
N LYS A 84 -3.83 -14.88 11.91
CA LYS A 84 -5.17 -15.35 12.31
C LYS A 84 -5.53 -16.73 11.77
N LYS A 85 -5.04 -17.12 10.59
CA LYS A 85 -5.25 -18.47 10.05
C LYS A 85 -4.39 -19.48 10.78
N GLU A 86 -3.11 -19.18 10.99
CA GLU A 86 -2.15 -20.03 11.69
C GLU A 86 -2.58 -20.28 13.15
N ASP A 87 -3.05 -19.25 13.86
CA ASP A 87 -3.59 -19.39 15.22
C ASP A 87 -4.85 -20.27 15.27
N LYS A 88 -5.73 -20.15 14.26
CA LYS A 88 -6.92 -21.00 14.15
C LYS A 88 -6.55 -22.46 13.87
N GLU A 89 -5.54 -22.70 13.04
CA GLU A 89 -5.04 -24.05 12.76
C GLU A 89 -4.38 -24.67 13.99
N LYS A 90 -3.47 -23.96 14.66
CA LYS A 90 -2.86 -24.40 15.94
C LYS A 90 -3.92 -24.68 17.01
N LYS A 91 -4.98 -23.87 17.09
CA LYS A 91 -6.09 -24.10 18.04
C LYS A 91 -6.92 -25.35 17.68
N LYS A 92 -7.12 -25.63 16.39
CA LYS A 92 -7.79 -26.86 15.93
C LYS A 92 -6.94 -28.10 16.20
N GLU A 93 -5.63 -28.04 15.93
CA GLU A 93 -4.71 -29.15 16.23
C GLU A 93 -4.64 -29.47 17.73
N LYS A 94 -4.55 -28.43 18.58
CA LYS A 94 -4.56 -28.62 20.05
C LYS A 94 -5.88 -29.24 20.56
N LYS A 95 -7.04 -28.87 19.99
CA LYS A 95 -8.32 -29.50 20.33
C LYS A 95 -8.35 -30.98 19.90
N GLY A 96 -7.92 -31.28 18.67
CA GLY A 96 -7.90 -32.66 18.18
C GLY A 96 -6.93 -33.58 18.94
N LYS A 97 -5.80 -33.06 19.44
CA LYS A 97 -4.91 -33.82 20.35
C LYS A 97 -5.53 -34.06 21.72
N LYS A 98 -6.20 -33.05 22.28
CA LYS A 98 -6.85 -33.16 23.60
C LYS A 98 -8.07 -34.10 23.60
N GLU A 99 -8.75 -34.25 22.46
CA GLU A 99 -9.81 -35.26 22.28
C GLU A 99 -9.24 -36.68 22.12
N LYS A 100 -8.01 -36.84 21.63
CA LYS A 100 -7.32 -38.14 21.53
C LYS A 100 -6.64 -38.61 22.82
N GLU A 101 -6.26 -37.69 23.71
CA GLU A 101 -5.68 -38.00 25.04
C GLU A 101 -6.74 -38.11 26.14
N GLY A 102 -8.04 -37.93 25.80
CA GLY A 102 -9.17 -37.91 26.74
C GLY A 102 -10.00 -39.18 26.80
N GLU A 103 -9.59 -40.28 26.16
CA GLU A 103 -10.11 -41.62 26.48
C GLU A 103 -9.29 -42.18 27.65
N PRO A 104 -9.78 -42.14 28.90
CA PRO A 104 -9.21 -43.00 29.92
C PRO A 104 -9.57 -44.45 29.54
N GLU A 105 -8.55 -45.26 29.31
CA GLU A 105 -8.62 -46.70 29.55
C GLU A 105 -9.02 -46.88 31.02
N GLY A 106 -10.33 -46.96 31.24
CA GLY A 106 -10.95 -47.31 32.50
C GLY A 106 -11.06 -48.83 32.55
N ASP A 107 -10.06 -49.42 33.18
CA ASP A 107 -10.01 -50.77 33.72
C ASP A 107 -11.35 -51.21 34.34
N SER A 108 -11.79 -52.43 34.04
CA SER A 108 -12.69 -53.16 34.93
C SER A 108 -12.28 -54.64 34.93
N GLU A 109 -11.42 -54.94 35.89
CA GLU A 109 -11.00 -56.26 36.36
C GLU A 109 -12.19 -57.20 36.62
N GLU A 110 -12.07 -58.40 36.06
CA GLU A 110 -12.22 -59.71 36.70
C GLU A 110 -13.14 -59.86 37.94
N LYS A 111 -14.17 -60.72 37.83
CA LYS A 111 -14.55 -61.65 38.90
C LYS A 111 -15.29 -62.88 38.36
N THR A 112 -14.62 -64.02 38.54
CA THR A 112 -15.08 -65.41 38.50
C THR A 112 -16.03 -65.75 39.67
N GLU A 113 -16.57 -66.99 39.63
CA GLU A 113 -17.40 -67.74 40.60
C GLU A 113 -18.92 -67.68 40.32
N GLU A 114 -19.73 -68.72 40.47
CA GLU A 114 -19.67 -70.19 40.42
C GLU A 114 -21.17 -70.64 40.48
N GLU A 115 -21.44 -71.93 40.38
CA GLU A 115 -22.76 -72.60 40.28
C GLU A 115 -23.86 -72.17 41.31
N VAL A 116 -25.13 -72.35 40.94
CA VAL A 116 -26.07 -73.38 41.47
C VAL A 116 -27.52 -72.98 41.13
N GLN A 117 -28.21 -73.82 40.34
CA GLN A 117 -29.57 -74.32 40.62
C GLN A 117 -29.90 -75.54 39.76
#